data_AF-A0A537MGL7-F1
#
_entry.id   AF-A0A537MGL7-F1
#
_cell.length_a   1.000
_cell.length_b   1.000
_cell.length_c   1.000
_cell.angle_alpha   90.00
_cell.angle_beta   90.00
_cell.angle_gamma   90.00
#
_symmetry.space_group_name_H-M   'P 1'
#
loop_
_entity.id
_entity.type
_entity.pdbx_description
1 polymer ?
#
loop_
_entity_poly.entity_id
_entity_poly.type
_entity_poly.pdbx_seq_one_letter_code
_entity_poly.pdbx_strand_id
1 'polypeptide(L)' 'MRTLIDIPDDDIEKLDALAAKRKQSRAAAIREAVILYLARNSNNDWIDRGYGHWSGRADIRDGLEYQLAIREDRTFD' A
#
# COMPACT_ATOMS: atom_id res chain seq x y z
N MET A 1 11.83 4.84 7.16
CA MET A 1 11.80 5.33 8.55
C MET A 1 12.33 4.22 9.46
N ARG A 2 13.07 4.56 10.53
CA ARG A 2 13.57 3.57 11.50
C ARG A 2 12.91 3.82 12.85
N THR A 3 12.50 2.75 13.52
CA THR A 3 11.83 2.77 14.83
C THR A 3 12.58 1.86 15.78
N LEU A 4 12.71 2.27 17.04
CA LEU A 4 13.19 1.43 18.14
C LEU A 4 11.98 0.84 18.86
N ILE A 5 12.02 -0.46 19.10
CA ILE A 5 10.99 -1.20 19.83
C ILE A 5 11.65 -2.20 20.75
N ASP A 6 11.08 -2.38 21.93
CA ASP A 6 11.49 -3.43 22.85
C ASP A 6 10.68 -4.69 22.55
N ILE A 7 11.37 -5.81 22.37
CA ILE A 7 10.79 -7.13 22.16
C ILE A 7 11.49 -8.08 23.14
N PRO A 8 10.77 -8.92 23.89
CA PRO A 8 11.39 -9.91 24.76
C PRO A 8 12.35 -10.84 23.99
N ASP A 9 13.47 -11.21 24.61
CA ASP A 9 14.50 -12.04 23.96
C ASP A 9 13.92 -13.38 23.46
N ASP A 10 13.09 -14.04 24.27
CA ASP A 10 12.40 -15.29 23.90
C ASP A 10 11.58 -15.17 22.60
N ASP A 11 11.01 -14.00 22.34
CA ASP A 11 10.19 -13.77 21.14
C ASP A 11 11.05 -13.45 19.93
N ILE A 12 12.20 -12.80 20.11
CA ILE A 12 13.22 -12.62 19.07
C ILE A 12 13.78 -13.98 18.62
N GLU A 13 14.07 -14.88 19.54
CA GLU A 13 14.57 -16.22 19.22
C GLU A 13 13.57 -17.03 18.38
N LYS A 14 12.30 -17.03 18.78
CA LYS A 14 11.21 -17.68 18.02
C LYS A 14 11.08 -17.08 16.62
N LEU A 15 11.18 -15.75 16.52
CA LEU A 15 11.10 -15.04 15.24
C LEU A 15 12.27 -15.40 14.32
N ASP A 16 13.48 -15.52 14.86
CA ASP A 16 14.67 -15.92 14.09
C ASP A 16 14.56 -17.35 13.58
N ALA A 17 14.10 -18.28 14.41
CA ALA A 17 13.84 -19.65 13.98
C ALA A 17 12.82 -19.70 12.83
N LEU A 18 11.76 -18.87 12.91
CA LEU A 18 10.76 -18.76 11.85
C LEU A 18 11.35 -18.14 10.57
N ALA A 19 12.15 -17.09 10.69
CA ALA A 19 12.79 -16.41 9.56
C ALA A 19 13.79 -17.35 8.84
N ALA A 20 14.60 -18.09 9.61
CA ALA A 20 15.53 -19.10 9.09
C ALA A 20 14.80 -20.21 8.33
N LYS A 21 13.70 -20.74 8.89
CA LYS A 21 12.85 -21.75 8.23
C LYS A 21 12.30 -21.25 6.88
N ARG A 22 11.99 -19.95 6.80
CA ARG A 22 11.46 -19.29 5.58
C ARG A 22 12.56 -18.71 4.68
N LYS A 23 13.85 -18.89 5.00
CA LYS A 23 15.00 -18.32 4.28
C LYS A 23 14.89 -16.80 4.06
N GLN A 24 14.40 -16.07 5.05
CA GLN A 24 14.29 -14.62 5.01
C GLN A 24 15.04 -13.96 6.17
N SER A 25 15.37 -12.68 6.03
CA SER A 25 15.98 -11.92 7.12
C SER A 25 14.97 -11.61 8.22
N ARG A 26 15.45 -11.43 9.46
CA ARG A 26 14.63 -10.98 10.60
C ARG A 26 13.82 -9.72 10.26
N ALA A 27 14.45 -8.74 9.61
CA ALA A 27 13.78 -7.51 9.20
C ALA A 27 12.68 -7.73 8.14
N ALA A 28 12.80 -8.74 7.28
CA ALA A 28 11.72 -9.12 6.37
C ALA A 28 10.54 -9.74 7.12
N ALA A 29 10.82 -10.65 8.08
CA ALA A 29 9.79 -11.27 8.91
C ALA A 29 9.02 -10.24 9.76
N ILE A 30 9.70 -9.23 10.34
CA ILE A 30 9.04 -8.14 11.09
C ILE A 30 8.12 -7.33 10.16
N ARG A 31 8.59 -6.97 8.95
CA ARG A 31 7.77 -6.23 7.99
C ARG A 31 6.52 -7.02 7.59
N GLU A 32 6.67 -8.32 7.33
CA GLU A 32 5.54 -9.22 7.05
C GLU A 32 4.54 -9.23 8.22
N ALA A 33 5.02 -9.36 9.46
CA ALA A 33 4.17 -9.35 10.65
C ALA A 33 3.38 -8.04 10.80
N VAL A 34 4.02 -6.88 10.57
CA VAL A 34 3.36 -5.57 10.61
C VAL A 34 2.27 -5.48 9.53
N ILE A 35 2.56 -5.90 8.30
CA ILE A 35 1.57 -5.91 7.21
C ILE A 35 0.37 -6.78 7.58
N LEU A 36 0.62 -7.99 8.09
CA LEU A 36 -0.45 -8.92 8.48
C LEU A 36 -1.25 -8.43 9.68
N TYR A 37 -0.62 -7.72 10.62
CA TYR A 37 -1.31 -7.11 11.75
C TYR A 37 -2.21 -5.97 11.26
N LEU A 38 -1.70 -5.08 10.42
CA LEU A 38 -2.50 -4.00 9.85
C LEU A 38 -3.66 -4.57 9.01
N ALA A 39 -3.41 -5.53 8.12
CA ALA A 39 -4.48 -6.12 7.31
C ALA A 39 -5.60 -6.76 8.15
N ARG A 40 -5.26 -7.35 9.30
CA ARG A 40 -6.24 -7.95 10.22
C ARG A 40 -7.02 -6.93 11.05
N ASN A 41 -6.40 -5.79 11.38
CA ASN A 41 -6.97 -4.81 12.31
C ASN A 41 -7.44 -3.51 11.64
N SER A 42 -7.12 -3.33 10.36
CA SER A 42 -7.63 -2.20 9.58
C SER A 42 -9.04 -2.55 9.12
N ASN A 43 -10.03 -1.75 9.52
CA ASN A 43 -11.31 -1.78 8.85
C ASN A 43 -11.11 -1.12 7.47
N ASN A 44 -11.26 -1.89 6.40
CA ASN A 44 -11.12 -1.40 5.03
C ASN A 44 -12.26 -0.44 4.62
N ASP A 45 -13.10 0.00 5.57
CA ASP A 45 -14.18 0.97 5.39
C ASP A 45 -13.75 2.26 4.67
N TRP A 46 -12.47 2.63 4.71
CA TRP A 46 -11.97 3.79 3.98
C TRP A 46 -11.93 3.53 2.46
N ILE A 47 -11.73 2.29 2.02
CA ILE A 47 -11.78 1.87 0.61
C ILE A 47 -13.21 2.00 0.10
N ASP A 48 -14.18 1.49 0.87
CA ASP A 48 -15.60 1.61 0.53
C ASP A 48 -16.08 3.06 0.55
N ARG A 49 -15.60 3.88 1.51
CA ARG A 49 -15.88 5.32 1.54
C ARG A 49 -15.21 6.10 0.42
N GLY A 50 -14.05 5.64 -0.05
CA GLY A 50 -13.29 6.26 -1.13
C GLY A 50 -13.78 5.85 -2.53
N TYR A 51 -14.44 4.70 -2.64
CA TYR A 51 -15.01 4.24 -3.90
C TYR A 51 -16.03 5.24 -4.44
N GLY A 52 -15.83 5.70 -5.67
CA GLY A 52 -16.70 6.68 -6.31
C GLY A 52 -16.56 8.12 -5.79
N HIS A 53 -15.61 8.41 -4.89
CA HIS A 53 -15.47 9.76 -4.31
C HIS A 53 -15.04 10.84 -5.33
N TRP A 54 -14.45 10.41 -6.45
CA TRP A 54 -14.15 11.24 -7.62
C TRP A 54 -15.19 11.13 -8.74
N SER A 55 -16.17 10.22 -8.62
CA SER A 55 -17.19 10.02 -9.66
C SER A 55 -18.13 11.21 -9.70
N GLY A 56 -18.31 11.81 -10.90
CA GLY A 56 -19.21 12.94 -11.10
C GLY A 56 -18.70 14.29 -10.58
N ARG A 57 -17.44 14.38 -10.15
CA ARG A 57 -16.80 15.66 -9.80
C ARG A 57 -16.56 16.49 -11.07
N ALA A 58 -17.19 17.67 -11.14
CA ALA A 58 -17.08 18.57 -12.28
C ALA A 58 -15.78 19.40 -12.30
N ASP A 59 -15.07 19.48 -11.18
CA ASP A 59 -13.77 20.15 -11.03
C ASP A 59 -12.59 19.32 -11.59
N ILE A 60 -12.82 18.03 -11.87
CA ILE A 60 -11.84 17.12 -12.44
C ILE A 60 -12.26 16.82 -13.88
N ARG A 61 -11.49 17.32 -14.86
CA ARG A 61 -11.76 17.08 -16.28
C ARG A 61 -11.67 15.59 -16.61
N ASP A 62 -12.53 15.13 -17.54
CA ASP A 62 -12.51 13.77 -18.02
C ASP A 62 -11.14 13.43 -18.66
N GLY A 63 -10.60 12.28 -18.29
CA GLY A 63 -9.26 11.86 -18.71
C GLY A 63 -9.18 11.53 -20.20
N LEU A 64 -10.24 10.98 -20.79
CA LEU A 64 -10.30 10.66 -22.21
C LEU A 64 -10.48 11.94 -23.02
N GLU A 65 -11.36 12.85 -22.58
CA GLU A 65 -11.53 14.17 -23.19
C GLU A 65 -10.22 14.95 -23.20
N TYR A 66 -9.50 14.95 -22.08
CA TYR A 66 -8.16 15.57 -22.00
C TYR A 66 -7.18 14.93 -22.98
N GLN A 67 -7.15 13.59 -23.06
CA GLN A 67 -6.27 12.87 -23.98
C GLN A 67 -6.61 13.09 -25.46
N LEU A 68 -7.87 13.30 -25.80
CA LEU A 68 -8.31 13.61 -27.17
C LEU A 68 -7.92 15.04 -27.55
N ALA A 69 -8.17 16.01 -26.67
CA ALA A 69 -7.82 17.42 -26.90
C ALA A 69 -6.32 17.61 -27.21
N ILE A 70 -5.42 16.95 -26.46
CA ILE A 70 -3.98 17.04 -26.71
C ILE A 70 -3.52 16.30 -27.99
N ARG A 71 -4.35 15.41 -28.54
CA ARG A 71 -4.04 14.66 -29.77
C ARG A 71 -4.54 15.39 -31.01
N GLU A 72 -5.72 16.00 -30.95
CA GLU A 72 -6.22 16.89 -32.01
C GLU A 72 -5.31 18.12 -32.19
N ASP A 73 -4.78 18.69 -31.11
CA ASP A 73 -3.79 19.80 -31.18
C ASP A 73 -2.45 19.39 -31.83
N ARG A 74 -2.29 18.12 -32.23
CA ARG A 74 -1.08 17.58 -32.86
C ARG A 74 -1.33 17.00 -34.26
N THR A 75 -2.49 17.23 -34.87
CA THR A 75 -2.63 16.96 -36.31
C THR A 75 -1.84 18.01 -37.07
N PHE A 76 -0.69 17.60 -37.60
CA PHE A 76 0.13 18.39 -38.51
C PHE A 76 -0.61 18.49 -39.86
N ASP A 77 -0.88 19.70 -40.32
CA ASP A 77 -1.35 20.02 -41.67
C ASP A 77 -0.24 19.74 -42.71
#